data_AF-A0A966L8Q5-F1
#
_entry.id   AF-A0A966L8Q5-F1
#
_cell.length_a   1.000
_cell.length_b   1.000
_cell.length_c   1.000
_cell.angle_alpha   90.00
_cell.angle_beta   90.00
_cell.angle_gamma   90.00
#
_symmetry.space_group_name_H-M   'P 1'
#
loop_
_entity.id
_entity.type
_entity.pdbx_description
1 polymer ?
#
loop_
_entity_poly.entity_id
_entity_poly.type
_entity_poly.pdbx_seq_one_letter_code
_entity_poly.pdbx_strand_id
1 'polypeptide(L)'
;MSPVSIPPLENGDRLTRPEFERRYQAMTQLKKAELIAGVVYMAAAVRAKNHGKPHANIIGWLTAYEVATPGVETLDNTTVRLDGDNQPQPDALLR
;
A
#
# COMPACT_ATOMS: atom_id res chain seq x y z
N MET A 1 -4.11 -28.16 -22.10
CA MET A 1 -3.48 -27.43 -20.98
C MET A 1 -4.57 -26.61 -20.30
N SER A 2 -4.92 -26.93 -19.06
CA SER A 2 -5.85 -26.10 -18.29
C SER A 2 -5.20 -24.72 -18.07
N PRO A 3 -5.94 -23.61 -18.18
CA PRO A 3 -5.36 -22.30 -17.89
C PRO A 3 -4.83 -22.31 -16.45
N VAL A 4 -3.57 -21.92 -16.28
CA VAL A 4 -2.96 -21.78 -14.94
C VAL A 4 -3.68 -20.62 -14.26
N SER A 5 -4.67 -20.94 -13.43
CA SER A 5 -5.37 -19.96 -12.60
C SER A 5 -4.35 -19.35 -11.64
N ILE A 6 -4.20 -18.03 -11.66
CA ILE A 6 -3.35 -17.32 -10.72
C ILE A 6 -4.09 -17.33 -9.37
N PRO A 7 -3.53 -17.95 -8.32
CA PRO A 7 -4.18 -17.95 -7.01
C PRO A 7 -4.30 -16.51 -6.48
N PRO A 8 -5.40 -16.16 -5.81
CA PRO A 8 -5.52 -14.86 -5.17
C PRO A 8 -4.50 -14.70 -4.04
N LEU A 9 -4.32 -13.46 -3.60
CA LEU A 9 -3.61 -13.12 -2.38
C LEU A 9 -4.49 -13.41 -1.17
N GLU A 10 -3.93 -14.09 -0.19
CA GLU A 10 -4.55 -14.29 1.12
C GLU A 10 -3.73 -13.63 2.22
N ASN A 11 -4.41 -13.14 3.25
CA ASN A 11 -3.75 -12.51 4.39
C ASN A 11 -2.91 -13.55 5.14
N GLY A 12 -1.61 -13.29 5.29
CA GLY A 12 -0.64 -14.21 5.89
C GLY A 12 0.14 -15.05 4.89
N ASP A 13 -0.16 -14.98 3.60
CA ASP A 13 0.65 -15.62 2.55
C ASP A 13 2.11 -15.19 2.66
N ARG A 14 3.04 -16.14 2.47
CA ARG A 14 4.48 -15.87 2.44
C ARG A 14 4.97 -15.89 1.00
N LEU A 15 5.22 -14.71 0.42
CA LEU A 15 5.54 -14.55 -0.99
C LEU A 15 6.81 -13.73 -1.19
N THR A 16 7.50 -14.01 -2.30
CA THR A 16 8.48 -13.08 -2.84
C THR A 16 7.76 -11.88 -3.47
N ARG A 17 8.43 -10.72 -3.54
CA ARG A 17 7.86 -9.53 -4.17
C ARG A 17 7.40 -9.72 -5.62
N PRO A 18 8.16 -10.39 -6.53
CA PRO A 18 7.68 -10.65 -7.89
C PRO A 18 6.40 -11.50 -7.94
N GLU A 19 6.27 -12.47 -7.04
CA GLU A 19 5.08 -13.31 -6.95
C GLU A 19 3.88 -12.53 -6.41
N PHE A 20 4.09 -11.73 -5.36
CA PHE A 20 3.08 -10.82 -4.83
C PHE A 20 2.55 -9.89 -5.92
N GLU A 21 3.42 -9.23 -6.69
CA GLU A 21 3.04 -8.30 -7.75
C GLU A 21 2.22 -8.97 -8.84
N ARG A 22 2.64 -10.16 -9.28
CA ARG A 22 1.91 -10.93 -10.30
C ARG A 22 0.49 -11.27 -9.84
N ARG A 23 0.31 -11.68 -8.58
CA ARG A 23 -1.01 -11.99 -8.01
C ARG A 23 -1.83 -10.72 -7.77
N TYR A 24 -1.22 -9.66 -7.24
CA TYR A 24 -1.86 -8.38 -6.99
C TYR A 24 -2.44 -7.77 -8.28
N GLN A 25 -1.66 -7.74 -9.36
CA GLN A 25 -2.10 -7.24 -10.67
C GLN A 25 -3.25 -8.05 -11.28
N ALA A 26 -3.33 -9.34 -10.96
CA ALA A 26 -4.43 -10.20 -11.41
C ALA A 26 -5.73 -9.99 -10.61
N MET A 27 -5.65 -9.42 -9.41
CA MET A 27 -6.80 -9.16 -8.52
C MET A 27 -7.40 -7.76 -8.71
N THR A 28 -8.12 -7.55 -9.82
CA THR A 28 -8.67 -6.24 -10.19
C THR A 28 -9.66 -5.62 -9.20
N GLN A 29 -10.27 -6.43 -8.32
CA GLN A 29 -11.23 -5.97 -7.30
C GLN A 29 -10.56 -5.59 -5.97
N LEU A 30 -9.29 -5.94 -5.77
CA LEU A 30 -8.57 -5.69 -4.53
C LEU A 30 -8.11 -4.23 -4.50
N LYS A 31 -8.47 -3.52 -3.42
CA LYS A 31 -8.16 -2.10 -3.28
C LYS A 31 -6.78 -1.82 -2.70
N LYS A 32 -6.35 -2.63 -1.72
CA LYS A 32 -5.09 -2.43 -1.00
C LYS A 32 -4.61 -3.74 -0.40
N ALA A 33 -3.34 -4.07 -0.65
CA ALA A 33 -2.59 -5.10 0.03
C ALA A 33 -1.11 -4.69 0.08
N GLU A 34 -0.43 -5.16 1.11
CA GLU A 34 0.97 -4.85 1.38
C GLU A 34 1.77 -6.14 1.51
N LEU A 35 3.03 -6.10 1.10
CA LEU A 35 4.00 -7.14 1.41
C LEU A 35 4.98 -6.58 2.44
N ILE A 36 5.03 -7.18 3.63
CA ILE A 36 5.90 -6.73 4.72
C ILE A 36 6.68 -7.95 5.22
N ALA A 37 8.01 -7.89 5.13
CA ALA A 37 8.92 -9.00 5.45
C ALA A 37 8.49 -10.32 4.79
N GLY A 38 8.08 -10.25 3.52
CA GLY A 38 7.59 -11.40 2.76
C GLY A 38 6.21 -11.92 3.16
N VAL A 39 5.48 -11.24 4.06
CA VAL A 39 4.12 -11.60 4.48
C VAL A 39 3.10 -10.66 3.87
N VAL A 40 2.04 -11.23 3.30
CA VAL A 40 0.93 -10.48 2.70
C VAL A 40 -0.03 -10.00 3.77
N TYR A 41 -0.34 -8.69 3.75
CA TYR A 41 -1.36 -8.07 4.58
C TYR A 41 -2.47 -7.49 3.71
N MET A 42 -3.70 -7.89 4.00
CA MET A 42 -4.90 -7.42 3.30
C MET A 42 -5.58 -6.35 4.14
N ALA A 43 -5.70 -5.13 3.60
CA ALA A 43 -6.29 -4.03 4.35
C ALA A 43 -7.81 -4.20 4.51
N ALA A 44 -8.31 -3.96 5.72
CA ALA A 44 -9.75 -3.87 5.97
C ALA A 44 -10.33 -2.56 5.42
N ALA A 45 -11.64 -2.53 5.18
CA ALA A 45 -12.32 -1.33 4.72
C ALA A 45 -12.17 -0.17 5.74
N VAL A 46 -11.60 0.94 5.29
CA VAL A 46 -11.41 2.15 6.10
C VAL A 46 -12.74 2.82 6.44
N ARG A 47 -12.86 3.36 7.65
CA ARG A 47 -14.07 4.05 8.14
C ARG A 47 -13.90 5.56 8.10
N ALA A 48 -14.93 6.29 7.69
CA ALA A 48 -14.87 7.75 7.50
C ALA A 48 -14.40 8.51 8.77
N LYS A 49 -14.99 8.20 9.94
CA LYS A 49 -14.65 8.91 11.20
C LYS A 49 -13.34 8.42 11.82
N ASN A 50 -13.11 7.11 11.83
CA ASN A 50 -11.99 6.52 12.57
C ASN A 50 -10.69 6.44 11.76
N HIS A 51 -10.76 6.61 10.44
CA HIS A 51 -9.58 6.61 9.57
C HIS A 51 -9.61 7.82 8.64
N GLY A 52 -10.67 8.00 7.84
CA GLY A 52 -10.71 9.02 6.78
C GLY A 52 -10.46 10.45 7.28
N LYS A 53 -11.13 10.86 8.37
CA LYS A 53 -10.94 12.21 8.93
C LYS A 53 -9.55 12.40 9.57
N PRO A 54 -9.04 11.49 10.43
CA PRO A 54 -7.67 11.57 10.90
C PRO A 54 -6.64 11.62 9.78
N HIS A 55 -6.76 10.75 8.78
CA HIS A 55 -5.87 10.68 7.63
C HIS A 55 -5.87 12.02 6.84
N ALA A 56 -7.04 12.58 6.53
CA ALA A 56 -7.13 13.86 5.85
C ALA A 56 -6.47 15.02 6.63
N ASN A 57 -6.56 15.01 7.96
CA ASN A 57 -5.88 16.02 8.78
C ASN A 57 -4.35 15.87 8.71
N ILE A 58 -3.83 14.64 8.71
CA ILE A 58 -2.39 14.37 8.59
C ILE A 58 -1.87 14.81 7.23
N ILE A 59 -2.55 14.43 6.14
CA ILE A 59 -2.18 14.88 4.79
C ILE A 59 -2.18 16.41 4.70
N GLY A 60 -3.21 17.08 5.22
CA GLY A 60 -3.25 18.54 5.24
C GLY A 60 -2.07 19.18 6.00
N TRP A 61 -1.64 18.59 7.11
CA TRP A 61 -0.46 19.04 7.85
C TRP A 61 0.84 18.82 7.07
N LEU A 62 1.03 17.66 6.43
CA LEU A 62 2.21 17.37 5.62
C LEU A 62 2.29 18.27 4.39
N THR A 63 1.17 18.52 3.71
CA THR A 63 1.13 19.47 2.59
C THR A 63 1.52 20.88 3.04
N ALA A 64 1.05 21.34 4.21
CA ALA A 64 1.48 22.63 4.74
C ALA A 64 2.99 22.66 5.05
N TYR A 65 3.55 21.54 5.51
CA TYR A 65 4.98 21.40 5.75
C TYR A 65 5.80 21.44 4.45
N GLU A 66 5.38 20.72 3.42
CA GLU A 66 5.98 20.74 2.07
C GLU A 66 6.01 22.17 1.49
N VAL A 67 4.89 22.90 1.57
CA VAL A 67 4.84 24.30 1.10
C VAL A 67 5.89 25.18 1.79
N ALA A 68 6.15 24.93 3.07
CA ALA A 68 7.13 25.68 3.85
C ALA A 68 8.58 25.17 3.70
N THR A 69 8.79 24.00 3.08
CA THR A 69 10.08 23.29 3.09
C THR A 69 10.46 22.85 1.67
N PRO A 70 11.19 23.69 0.90
CA PRO A 70 11.60 23.36 -0.47
C PRO A 70 12.40 22.05 -0.54
N GLY A 71 12.05 21.21 -1.52
CA GLY A 71 12.72 19.93 -1.77
C GLY A 71 12.11 18.74 -1.03
N VAL A 72 11.00 18.94 -0.32
CA VAL A 72 10.20 17.87 0.30
C VAL A 72 8.97 17.56 -0.56
N GLU A 73 8.53 16.31 -0.59
CA GLU A 73 7.33 15.85 -1.31
C GLU A 73 6.38 15.09 -0.37
N THR A 74 5.10 15.49 -0.32
CA THR A 74 4.02 14.74 0.33
C THR A 74 3.39 13.78 -0.66
N LEU A 75 3.29 12.50 -0.28
CA LEU A 75 2.69 11.45 -1.10
C LEU A 75 1.60 10.73 -0.29
N ASP A 76 0.50 10.42 -0.97
CA ASP A 76 -0.65 9.68 -0.44
C ASP A 76 -1.04 8.55 -1.41
N ASN A 77 -1.63 7.49 -0.87
CA ASN A 77 -2.26 6.39 -1.61
C ASN A 77 -1.32 5.78 -2.68
N THR A 78 -0.07 5.55 -2.30
CA THR A 78 0.99 5.03 -3.17
C THR A 78 1.67 3.80 -2.58
N THR A 79 2.21 2.96 -3.46
CA THR A 79 3.01 1.80 -3.10
C THR A 79 4.50 2.15 -3.11
N VAL A 80 5.16 1.95 -1.97
CA VAL A 80 6.60 2.17 -1.82
C VAL A 80 7.32 0.83 -1.87
N ARG A 81 8.32 0.71 -2.74
CA ARG A 81 9.25 -0.42 -2.72
C ARG A 81 10.44 -0.06 -1.86
N LEU A 82 10.53 -0.66 -0.67
CA LEU A 82 11.65 -0.39 0.25
C LEU A 82 12.83 -1.31 -0.06
N ASP A 83 12.58 -2.62 -0.23
CA ASP A 83 13.60 -3.61 -0.55
C ASP A 83 12.99 -4.82 -1.30
N GLY A 84 13.71 -5.96 -1.32
CA GLY A 84 13.31 -7.19 -1.99
C GLY A 84 12.03 -7.83 -1.43
N ASP A 85 11.73 -7.61 -0.16
CA ASP A 85 10.66 -8.31 0.58
C ASP A 85 9.63 -7.35 1.19
N ASN A 86 9.82 -6.04 1.00
CA ASN A 86 8.97 -4.97 1.53
C ASN A 86 8.41 -4.06 0.43
N GLN A 87 7.09 -4.03 0.36
CA GLN A 87 6.30 -3.18 -0.52
C GLN A 87 5.07 -2.62 0.22
N PRO A 88 5.26 -1.71 1.21
CA PRO A 88 4.16 -1.09 1.93
C PRO A 88 3.39 -0.06 1.08
N GLN A 89 2.19 0.25 1.53
CA GLN A 89 1.32 1.33 1.07
C GLN A 89 0.98 2.24 2.27
N PRO A 90 1.90 3.14 2.65
CA PRO A 90 1.74 3.98 3.85
C PRO A 90 0.47 4.82 3.80
N ASP A 91 -0.10 5.10 4.98
CA ASP A 91 -1.23 6.03 5.10
C ASP A 91 -0.82 7.50 4.93
N ALA A 92 0.47 7.83 5.04
CA ALA A 92 1.02 9.14 4.70
C ALA A 92 2.53 8.99 4.48
N LEU A 93 3.08 9.67 3.49
CA LEU A 93 4.50 9.60 3.15
C LEU A 93 5.06 11.00 2.91
N LEU A 94 6.28 11.23 3.40
CA LEU A 94 7.10 12.40 3.12
C LEU A 94 8.43 11.93 2.54
N ARG A 95 8.90 12.58 1.48
CA ARG A 95 10.14 12.25 0.76
C ARG A 95 11.04 13.48 0.59
#